data_AF-A0A7K1G5B4-F1
#
_entry.id   AF-A0A7K1G5B4-F1
#
_cell.length_a   1.000
_cell.length_b   1.000
_cell.length_c   1.000
_cell.angle_alpha   90.00
_cell.angle_beta   90.00
_cell.angle_gamma   90.00
#
_symmetry.space_group_name_H-M   'P 1'
#
loop_
_entity.id
_entity.type
_entity.pdbx_description
1 polymer ?
#
loop_
_entity_poly.entity_id
_entity_poly.type
_entity_poly.pdbx_seq_one_letter_code
_entity_poly.pdbx_strand_id
1 'polypeptide(L)'
;MPNPLVAYKLLKTMIRLISKTILFLLVFGLFGCRTPINRVINDKREGYWMTVDTLDHIYVTQGRYQNDFEKGTWKHFYNGKLVRKERYKNNICKTKYYYPNGNLMKKGSTKLEINNSEMHWFYFGEWRYYKENGKLDSIKNYQFNIKPYNL
;
A
#
# COMPACT_ATOMS: atom_id res chain seq x y z
N MET A 1 -31.04 -8.54 58.81
CA MET A 1 -30.92 -9.06 57.42
C MET A 1 -30.77 -7.86 56.48
N PRO A 2 -29.82 -7.84 55.53
CA PRO A 2 -29.68 -6.69 54.64
C PRO A 2 -30.91 -6.53 53.74
N ASN A 3 -31.29 -5.28 53.46
CA ASN A 3 -32.48 -4.94 52.67
C ASN A 3 -32.31 -5.44 51.22
N PRO A 4 -33.24 -6.27 50.69
CA PRO A 4 -33.12 -6.84 49.35
C PRO A 4 -33.10 -5.80 48.21
N LEU A 5 -33.74 -4.64 48.38
CA LEU A 5 -33.68 -3.53 47.42
C LEU A 5 -32.29 -2.89 47.36
N VAL A 6 -31.60 -2.78 48.50
CA VAL A 6 -30.24 -2.23 48.57
C VAL A 6 -29.26 -3.20 47.91
N ALA A 7 -29.39 -4.50 48.19
CA ALA A 7 -28.58 -5.54 47.55
C ALA A 7 -28.76 -5.56 46.02
N TYR A 8 -30.00 -5.47 45.53
CA TYR A 8 -30.29 -5.40 44.09
C TYR A 8 -29.70 -4.14 43.42
N LYS A 9 -29.80 -2.97 44.08
CA LYS A 9 -29.24 -1.72 43.55
C LYS A 9 -27.71 -1.77 43.48
N LEU A 10 -27.06 -2.34 44.49
CA LEU A 10 -25.60 -2.56 44.49
C LEU A 10 -25.18 -3.51 43.37
N LEU A 11 -25.85 -4.65 43.23
CA LEU A 11 -25.58 -5.62 42.17
C LEU A 11 -25.71 -5.01 40.77
N LYS A 12 -26.78 -4.26 40.51
CA LYS A 12 -27.01 -3.59 39.21
C LYS A 12 -25.96 -2.52 38.92
N THR A 13 -25.48 -1.83 39.95
CA THR A 13 -24.43 -0.80 39.82
C THR A 13 -23.07 -1.45 39.55
N MET A 14 -22.76 -2.56 40.23
CA MET A 14 -21.58 -3.37 39.97
C MET A 14 -21.58 -3.95 38.56
N ILE A 15 -22.69 -4.53 38.09
CA ILE A 15 -22.81 -5.04 36.72
C ILE A 15 -22.57 -3.90 35.70
N ARG A 16 -23.19 -2.73 35.90
CA ARG A 16 -22.95 -1.56 35.02
C ARG A 16 -21.50 -1.10 35.02
N LEU A 17 -20.82 -1.15 36.17
CA LEU A 17 -19.41 -0.77 36.27
C LEU A 17 -18.52 -1.79 35.54
N ILE A 18 -18.77 -3.09 35.75
CA ILE A 18 -18.07 -4.20 35.07
C ILE A 18 -18.28 -4.15 33.56
N SER A 19 -19.50 -3.89 33.08
CA SER A 19 -19.77 -3.75 31.64
C SER A 19 -19.02 -2.58 31.02
N LYS A 20 -18.88 -1.45 31.73
CA LYS A 20 -18.12 -0.29 31.26
C LYS A 20 -16.61 -0.55 31.22
N THR A 21 -16.05 -1.25 32.21
CA THR A 21 -14.64 -1.64 32.19
C THR A 21 -14.34 -2.68 31.11
N ILE A 22 -15.22 -3.65 30.87
CA ILE A 22 -15.08 -4.60 29.75
C ILE A 22 -15.12 -3.86 28.41
N LEU A 23 -16.06 -2.93 28.22
CA LEU A 23 -16.14 -2.13 26.99
C LEU A 23 -14.88 -1.27 26.79
N PHE A 24 -14.34 -0.69 27.87
CA PHE A 24 -13.08 0.06 27.83
C PHE A 24 -11.90 -0.84 27.43
N LEU A 25 -11.75 -2.03 28.02
CA LEU A 25 -10.69 -2.97 27.68
C LEU A 25 -10.80 -3.50 26.23
N LEU A 26 -12.02 -3.72 25.72
CA LEU A 26 -12.25 -4.10 24.32
C LEU A 26 -11.87 -2.98 23.35
N VAL A 27 -12.13 -1.72 23.70
CA VAL A 27 -11.74 -0.56 22.87
C VAL A 27 -10.21 -0.40 22.84
N PHE A 28 -9.52 -0.61 23.96
CA PHE A 28 -8.06 -0.47 24.03
C PHE A 28 -7.28 -1.71 23.53
N GLY A 29 -7.87 -2.89 23.54
CA GLY A 29 -7.27 -4.13 23.02
C GLY A 29 -7.09 -4.18 21.50
N LEU A 30 -7.76 -3.28 20.75
CA LEU A 30 -7.70 -3.23 19.29
C LEU A 30 -6.50 -2.43 18.74
N PHE A 31 -5.70 -1.78 19.59
CA PHE A 31 -4.58 -0.93 19.17
C PHE A 31 -3.20 -1.62 19.19
N GLY A 32 -3.15 -2.91 19.55
CA GLY A 32 -1.91 -3.60 19.92
C GLY A 32 -1.32 -4.53 18.86
N CYS A 33 -1.00 -4.03 17.66
CA CYS A 33 0.09 -4.62 16.86
C CYS A 33 0.56 -3.67 15.74
N ARG A 34 1.50 -2.77 16.05
CA ARG A 34 2.23 -2.05 15.00
C ARG A 34 3.29 -2.99 14.44
N THR A 35 3.06 -3.52 13.24
CA THR A 35 4.11 -4.28 12.54
C THR A 35 5.31 -3.38 12.28
N PRO A 36 6.56 -3.84 12.54
CA PRO A 36 7.73 -3.02 12.27
C PRO A 36 7.82 -2.65 10.78
N ILE A 37 8.36 -1.46 10.51
CA ILE A 37 8.68 -1.00 9.15
C ILE A 37 9.94 -1.75 8.70
N ASN A 38 10.03 -2.09 7.41
CA ASN A 38 11.18 -2.77 6.80
C ASN A 38 11.47 -4.14 7.41
N ARG A 39 10.43 -4.90 7.75
CA ARG A 39 10.55 -6.23 8.33
C ARG A 39 11.03 -7.26 7.29
N VAL A 40 11.90 -8.16 7.74
CA VAL A 40 12.38 -9.34 7.00
C VAL A 40 11.97 -10.60 7.77
N ILE A 41 11.43 -11.61 7.08
CA ILE A 41 11.06 -12.93 7.63
C ILE A 41 11.62 -13.99 6.68
N ASN A 42 12.41 -14.93 7.19
CA ASN A 42 13.07 -15.97 6.39
C ASN A 42 13.83 -15.38 5.19
N ASP A 43 14.62 -14.33 5.44
CA ASP A 43 15.38 -13.57 4.45
C ASP A 43 14.56 -12.88 3.35
N LYS A 44 13.23 -12.80 3.52
CA LYS A 44 12.32 -12.14 2.58
C LYS A 44 11.68 -10.90 3.19
N ARG A 45 11.54 -9.85 2.38
CA ARG A 45 10.84 -8.61 2.78
C ARG A 45 9.36 -8.89 3.00
N GLU A 46 8.83 -8.41 4.13
CA GLU A 46 7.46 -8.68 4.55
C GLU A 46 6.82 -7.45 5.22
N GLY A 47 5.56 -7.15 4.89
CA GLY A 47 4.82 -6.07 5.55
C GLY A 47 5.14 -4.69 4.99
N TYR A 48 4.97 -3.64 5.80
CA TYR A 48 5.14 -2.26 5.35
C TYR A 48 6.62 -1.89 5.23
N TRP A 49 6.95 -1.28 4.10
CA TRP A 49 8.30 -0.87 3.75
C TRP A 49 8.36 0.61 3.38
N MET A 50 9.43 1.26 3.80
CA MET A 50 9.75 2.65 3.50
C MET A 50 11.26 2.80 3.31
N THR A 51 11.65 3.35 2.18
CA THR A 51 13.03 3.75 1.88
C THR A 51 13.07 5.24 1.66
N VAL A 52 14.12 5.89 2.19
CA VAL A 52 14.40 7.31 2.02
C VAL A 52 15.80 7.44 1.43
N ASP A 53 15.89 7.94 0.20
CA ASP A 53 17.14 8.36 -0.42
C ASP A 53 17.30 9.88 -0.23
N THR A 54 18.53 10.32 0.03
CA THR A 54 18.87 11.72 0.32
C THR A 54 20.09 12.21 -0.46
N LEU A 55 20.62 11.43 -1.41
CA LEU A 55 21.86 11.76 -2.11
C LEU A 55 21.80 13.11 -2.85
N ASP A 56 20.78 13.29 -3.71
CA ASP A 56 20.55 14.54 -4.45
C ASP A 56 19.29 15.26 -3.97
N HIS A 57 18.24 14.48 -3.73
CA HIS A 57 16.91 14.94 -3.36
C HIS A 57 16.27 13.93 -2.43
N ILE A 58 15.28 14.37 -1.66
CA ILE A 58 14.55 13.46 -0.77
C ILE A 58 13.62 12.61 -1.64
N TYR A 59 13.99 11.36 -1.88
CA TYR A 59 13.15 10.39 -2.58
C TYR A 59 12.62 9.35 -1.59
N VAL A 60 11.31 9.35 -1.36
CA VAL A 60 10.66 8.40 -0.45
C VAL A 60 9.85 7.40 -1.25
N THR A 61 10.17 6.12 -1.08
CA THR A 61 9.37 5.02 -1.60
C THR A 61 8.71 4.31 -0.45
N GLN A 62 7.40 4.07 -0.54
CA GLN A 62 6.68 3.33 0.50
C GLN A 62 5.58 2.43 -0.06
N GLY A 63 5.42 1.28 0.56
CA GLY A 63 4.44 0.28 0.15
C GLY A 63 4.47 -0.95 1.03
N ARG A 64 4.07 -2.10 0.49
CA ARG A 64 4.07 -3.37 1.23
C ARG A 64 4.70 -4.47 0.39
N TYR A 65 5.51 -5.30 1.04
CA TYR A 65 5.99 -6.56 0.50
C TYR A 65 5.20 -7.74 1.09
N GLN A 66 5.13 -8.82 0.32
CA GLN A 66 4.76 -10.16 0.78
C GLN A 66 5.72 -11.16 0.13
N ASN A 67 6.57 -11.84 0.90
CA ASN A 67 7.63 -12.72 0.38
C ASN A 67 8.47 -12.08 -0.75
N ASP A 68 8.99 -10.87 -0.54
CA ASP A 68 9.71 -10.04 -1.54
C ASP A 68 8.91 -9.48 -2.71
N PHE A 69 7.63 -9.85 -2.87
CA PHE A 69 6.78 -9.32 -3.92
C PHE A 69 6.08 -8.04 -3.48
N GLU A 70 6.16 -7.00 -4.30
CA GLU A 70 5.41 -5.76 -4.10
C GLU A 70 3.89 -6.03 -4.17
N LYS A 71 3.16 -5.58 -3.15
CA LYS A 71 1.72 -5.80 -3.02
C LYS A 71 0.97 -4.51 -2.73
N GLY A 72 -0.25 -4.44 -3.23
CA GLY A 72 -1.18 -3.37 -2.90
C GLY A 72 -0.75 -2.05 -3.55
N THR A 73 -0.73 -0.97 -2.77
CA THR A 73 -0.41 0.37 -3.29
C THR A 73 1.00 0.76 -2.88
N TRP A 74 1.81 1.12 -3.87
CA TRP A 74 3.10 1.75 -3.69
C TRP A 74 3.02 3.22 -4.07
N LYS A 75 3.73 4.07 -3.33
CA LYS A 75 3.80 5.51 -3.55
C LYS A 75 5.26 5.94 -3.52
N HIS A 76 5.58 6.83 -4.43
CA HIS A 76 6.91 7.41 -4.57
C HIS A 76 6.79 8.92 -4.51
N PHE A 77 7.63 9.52 -3.69
CA PHE A 77 7.63 10.95 -3.43
C PHE A 77 9.01 11.50 -3.77
N TYR A 78 9.03 12.66 -4.41
CA TYR A 78 10.25 13.42 -4.66
C TYR A 78 10.07 14.80 -4.03
N ASN A 79 10.94 15.14 -3.08
CA ASN A 79 10.84 16.35 -2.25
C ASN A 79 9.42 16.55 -1.66
N GLY A 80 8.86 15.47 -1.11
CA GLY A 80 7.53 15.45 -0.49
C GLY A 80 6.34 15.43 -1.46
N LYS A 81 6.56 15.59 -2.77
CA LYS A 81 5.50 15.56 -3.79
C LYS A 81 5.31 14.15 -4.34
N LEU A 82 4.06 13.68 -4.45
CA LEU A 82 3.74 12.38 -5.04
C LEU A 82 4.05 12.42 -6.55
N VAL A 83 5.03 11.62 -6.99
CA VAL A 83 5.45 11.55 -8.40
C VAL A 83 5.03 10.26 -9.09
N ARG A 84 4.85 9.18 -8.32
CA ARG A 84 4.39 7.89 -8.85
C ARG A 84 3.50 7.16 -7.85
N LYS A 85 2.45 6.53 -8.38
CA LYS A 85 1.57 5.63 -7.64
C LYS A 85 1.37 4.35 -8.43
N GLU A 86 1.62 3.23 -7.79
CA GLU A 86 1.54 1.89 -8.36
C GLU A 86 0.52 1.06 -7.59
N ARG A 87 -0.24 0.23 -8.29
CA ARG A 87 -1.19 -0.70 -7.68
C ARG A 87 -0.99 -2.10 -8.26
N TYR A 88 -0.34 -2.95 -7.48
CA TYR A 88 -0.05 -4.33 -7.81
C TYR A 88 -1.26 -5.23 -7.55
N LYS A 89 -1.65 -6.00 -8.56
CA LYS A 89 -2.65 -7.07 -8.49
C LYS A 89 -2.21 -8.20 -9.43
N ASN A 90 -1.78 -9.32 -8.85
CA ASN A 90 -1.23 -10.46 -9.58
C ASN A 90 -0.03 -10.01 -10.45
N ASN A 91 0.02 -10.42 -11.71
CA ASN A 91 1.04 -10.04 -12.68
C ASN A 91 0.78 -8.69 -13.36
N ILE A 92 -0.16 -7.86 -12.88
CA ILE A 92 -0.46 -6.54 -13.44
C ILE A 92 -0.25 -5.46 -12.38
N CYS A 93 0.40 -4.38 -12.77
CA CYS A 93 0.51 -3.17 -11.96
C CYS A 93 -0.13 -2.01 -12.71
N LYS A 94 -1.09 -1.33 -12.08
CA LYS A 94 -1.64 -0.07 -12.61
C LYS A 94 -0.78 1.08 -12.11
N THR A 95 -0.19 1.83 -13.03
CA THR A 95 0.78 2.88 -12.69
C THR A 95 0.26 4.24 -13.11
N LYS A 96 0.46 5.22 -12.25
CA LYS A 96 0.20 6.65 -12.50
C LYS A 96 1.46 7.44 -12.16
N TYR A 97 1.79 8.38 -13.03
CA TYR A 97 2.85 9.36 -12.83
C TYR A 97 2.23 10.75 -12.77
N TYR A 98 2.85 11.67 -12.05
CA TYR A 98 2.33 12.99 -11.76
C TYR A 98 3.38 14.07 -12.04
N TYR A 99 2.92 15.23 -12.51
CA TYR A 99 3.72 16.45 -12.60
C TYR A 99 3.97 17.07 -11.22
N PRO A 100 4.93 18.01 -11.08
CA PRO A 100 5.17 18.72 -9.83
C PRO A 100 3.98 19.54 -9.30
N ASN A 101 3.00 19.86 -10.15
CA ASN A 101 1.74 20.50 -9.77
C ASN A 101 0.66 19.51 -9.27
N GLY A 102 0.95 18.20 -9.27
CA GLY A 102 0.04 17.14 -8.87
C GLY A 102 -0.89 16.61 -9.97
N ASN A 103 -0.90 17.22 -11.15
CA ASN A 103 -1.69 16.74 -12.27
C ASN A 103 -1.14 15.43 -12.82
N LEU A 104 -2.05 14.59 -13.35
CA LEU A 104 -1.68 13.32 -13.93
C LEU A 104 -0.82 13.57 -15.18
N MET A 105 0.36 12.95 -15.23
CA MET A 105 1.29 13.01 -16.36
C MET A 105 1.05 11.86 -17.32
N LYS A 106 1.00 10.63 -16.81
CA LYS A 106 0.68 9.45 -17.60
C LYS A 106 0.10 8.35 -16.73
N LYS A 107 -0.74 7.50 -17.33
CA LYS A 107 -1.24 6.29 -16.68
C LYS A 107 -1.32 5.14 -17.67
N GLY A 108 -1.14 3.94 -17.16
CA GLY A 108 -1.33 2.70 -17.89
C GLY A 108 -1.11 1.50 -16.99
N SER A 109 -0.80 0.36 -17.59
CA SER A 109 -0.47 -0.85 -16.86
C SER A 109 0.93 -1.34 -17.22
N THR A 110 1.61 -1.95 -16.26
CA THR A 110 2.74 -2.82 -16.53
C THR A 110 2.35 -4.26 -16.23
N LYS A 111 3.03 -5.20 -16.89
CA LYS A 111 2.85 -6.62 -16.69
C LYS A 111 4.17 -7.24 -16.24
N LEU A 112 4.10 -8.10 -15.23
CA LEU A 112 5.21 -8.89 -14.75
C LEU A 112 5.47 -10.05 -15.70
N GLU A 113 6.71 -10.17 -16.12
CA GLU A 113 7.21 -11.34 -16.82
C GLU A 113 8.37 -11.93 -16.02
N ILE A 114 8.34 -13.26 -15.90
CA ILE A 114 9.33 -14.05 -15.18
C ILE A 114 9.95 -14.97 -16.23
N ASN A 115 11.23 -14.79 -16.52
CA ASN A 115 12.01 -15.70 -17.36
C ASN A 115 12.96 -16.51 -16.45
N ASN A 116 13.77 -17.41 -17.05
CA ASN A 116 14.56 -18.41 -16.31
C ASN A 116 15.55 -17.84 -15.27
N SER A 117 15.78 -16.52 -15.20
CA SER A 117 16.64 -15.90 -14.19
C SER A 117 16.24 -14.49 -13.74
N GLU A 118 15.26 -13.83 -14.38
CA GLU A 118 14.96 -12.42 -14.11
C GLU A 118 13.45 -12.13 -14.07
N MET A 119 13.10 -11.16 -13.24
CA MET A 119 11.73 -10.68 -13.06
C MET A 119 11.67 -9.22 -13.48
N HIS A 120 10.89 -8.93 -14.52
CA HIS A 120 10.82 -7.59 -15.10
C HIS A 120 9.37 -7.15 -15.32
N TRP A 121 9.11 -5.87 -15.04
CA TRP A 121 7.82 -5.23 -15.32
C TRP A 121 7.89 -4.46 -16.64
N PHE A 122 7.09 -4.87 -17.63
CA PHE A 122 7.03 -4.24 -18.94
C PHE A 122 5.79 -3.38 -19.10
N TYR A 123 5.89 -2.26 -19.81
CA TYR A 123 4.71 -1.51 -20.25
C TYR A 123 3.76 -2.40 -21.05
N PHE A 124 2.47 -2.40 -20.70
CA PHE A 124 1.47 -3.27 -21.29
C PHE A 124 0.16 -2.54 -21.56
N GLY A 125 -0.38 -2.73 -22.76
CA GLY A 125 -1.65 -2.17 -23.19
C GLY A 125 -1.59 -0.66 -23.41
N GLU A 126 -2.75 -0.02 -23.26
CA GLU A 126 -2.93 1.39 -23.51
C GLU A 126 -2.31 2.26 -22.38
N TRP A 127 -1.50 3.22 -22.78
CA TRP A 127 -0.93 4.27 -21.95
C TRP A 127 -1.42 5.63 -22.43
N ARG A 128 -2.08 6.36 -21.53
CA ARG A 128 -2.53 7.73 -21.78
C ARG A 128 -1.54 8.71 -21.20
N TYR A 129 -1.14 9.70 -22.00
CA TYR A 129 -0.24 10.78 -21.65
C TYR A 129 -1.01 12.09 -21.65
N TYR A 130 -0.67 12.97 -20.72
CA TYR A 130 -1.39 14.21 -20.47
C TYR A 130 -0.40 15.37 -20.36
N LYS A 131 -0.81 16.55 -20.79
CA LYS A 131 -0.09 17.80 -20.56
C LYS A 131 -0.22 18.22 -19.10
N GLU A 132 0.64 19.15 -18.67
CA GLU A 132 0.63 19.65 -17.28
C GLU A 132 -0.69 20.34 -16.90
N ASN A 133 -1.46 20.84 -17.87
CA ASN A 133 -2.81 21.38 -17.68
C ASN A 133 -3.92 20.30 -17.61
N GLY A 134 -3.56 19.02 -17.62
CA GLY A 134 -4.49 17.89 -17.53
C GLY A 134 -5.15 17.46 -18.84
N LYS A 135 -4.93 18.17 -19.96
CA LYS A 135 -5.46 17.76 -21.27
C LYS A 135 -4.75 16.51 -21.76
N LEU A 136 -5.51 15.57 -22.35
CA LEU A 136 -4.94 14.40 -23.01
C LEU A 136 -4.03 14.88 -24.15
N ASP A 137 -2.81 14.36 -24.16
CA ASP A 137 -1.79 14.66 -25.15
C ASP A 137 -1.71 13.55 -26.20
N SER A 138 -1.55 12.31 -25.74
CA SER A 138 -1.40 11.16 -26.63
C SER A 138 -1.80 9.85 -25.96
N ILE A 139 -2.05 8.84 -26.80
CA ILE A 139 -2.31 7.47 -26.39
C ILE A 139 -1.29 6.58 -27.09
N LYS A 140 -0.60 5.72 -26.35
CA LYS A 140 0.33 4.72 -26.89
C LYS A 140 -0.14 3.34 -26.50
N ASN A 141 -0.16 2.42 -27.45
CA ASN A 141 -0.47 1.02 -27.19
C ASN A 141 0.82 0.21 -27.18
N TYR A 142 1.13 -0.39 -26.02
CA TYR A 142 2.29 -1.26 -25.85
C TYR A 142 1.82 -2.70 -25.96
N GLN A 143 2.28 -3.38 -27.00
CA GLN A 143 2.15 -4.82 -27.10
C GLN A 143 3.45 -5.48 -26.67
N PHE A 144 3.30 -6.63 -26.04
CA PHE A 144 4.44 -7.47 -25.70
C PHE A 144 4.84 -8.23 -26.97
N ASN A 145 5.95 -7.84 -27.60
CA ASN A 145 6.52 -8.60 -28.71
C ASN A 145 7.31 -9.77 -28.13
N ILE A 146 6.70 -10.96 -28.13
CA ILE A 146 7.41 -12.21 -27.94
C ILE A 146 8.23 -12.42 -29.22
N LYS A 147 9.52 -12.06 -29.22
CA LYS A 147 10.43 -12.84 -30.06
C LYS A 147 10.69 -14.12 -29.27
N PRO A 148 10.28 -15.31 -29.77
CA PRO A 148 10.81 -16.54 -29.18
C PRO A 148 12.32 -16.45 -29.32
N TYR A 149 13.05 -16.50 -28.21
CA TYR A 149 14.44 -16.89 -28.28
C TYR A 149 14.40 -18.31 -28.84
N ASN A 150 14.78 -18.47 -30.11
CA ASN A 150 14.98 -19.77 -30.71
C ASN A 150 15.99 -20.51 -29.82
N LEU A 151 15.57 -21.65 -29.29
CA LEU A 151 16.43 -22.68 -28.72
C LEU A 151 17.39 -23.20 -29.79
#